data_AF-A0A943RUP0-F1
#
_entry.id   AF-A0A943RUP0-F1
#
_cell.length_a   1.000
_cell.length_b   1.000
_cell.length_c   1.000
_cell.angle_alpha   90.00
_cell.angle_beta   90.00
_cell.angle_gamma   90.00
#
_symmetry.space_group_name_H-M   'P 1'
#
loop_
_entity.id
_entity.type
_entity.pdbx_description
1 polymer ?
#
loop_
_entity_poly.entity_id
_entity_poly.type
_entity_poly.pdbx_seq_one_letter_code
_entity_poly.pdbx_strand_id
1 'polypeptide(L)'
;MDQMKSISFDDITAAQKNFESDRAHTVAKNAATSAGVRKAARVPEGVALNPLTFDVEVKQGDRTNQKRSGRCWMFASLNTFRYRIIKKYNLSTFELSQAYPLFWDKMEKSNWFLENILDTLDEPLNGRLVSFLLTDPIGDGGQWDMFKSLVKKYGVVPKSAMPETANSCNTHEMDAYLTRYLRSAAKRLRETATAGESLESLREMKKEMMEDVYTLLVTCLGQPPVSFEARLRDKDDNLVLSGTFTPQEFFAETVDMNLDDYISIISAPTADKPFNHTYTVSRLGNVVEGGGVRYLNLEIPELKRLAVAQLKDNLPVWFGCDVAQSYLREEGIMDTRALDV
;
A
#
# COMPACT_ATOMS: atom_id res chain seq x y z
N MET A 1 -15.83 33.66 -32.34
CA MET A 1 -15.46 32.37 -31.73
C MET A 1 -16.39 31.32 -32.30
N ASP A 2 -15.87 30.12 -32.56
CA ASP A 2 -16.69 28.99 -33.00
C ASP A 2 -17.59 28.56 -31.84
N GLN A 3 -18.86 28.94 -31.89
CA GLN A 3 -19.83 28.68 -30.82
C GLN A 3 -20.14 27.20 -30.62
N MET A 4 -19.74 26.32 -31.56
CA MET A 4 -19.82 24.87 -31.37
C MET A 4 -18.63 24.31 -30.57
N LYS A 5 -17.55 25.09 -30.42
CA LYS A 5 -16.37 24.73 -29.62
C LYS A 5 -16.30 25.45 -28.29
N SER A 6 -16.76 26.71 -28.25
CA SER A 6 -16.79 27.53 -27.05
C SER A 6 -18.16 27.50 -26.39
N ILE A 7 -18.21 27.37 -25.06
CA ILE A 7 -19.44 27.56 -24.29
C ILE A 7 -19.91 29.01 -24.46
N SER A 8 -21.09 29.19 -25.03
CA SER A 8 -21.72 30.50 -25.23
C SER A 8 -22.62 30.88 -24.05
N PHE A 9 -23.02 32.16 -23.96
CA PHE A 9 -24.01 32.60 -22.98
C PHE A 9 -25.40 32.01 -23.24
N ASP A 10 -25.71 31.68 -24.49
CA ASP A 10 -26.97 31.03 -24.85
C ASP A 10 -26.99 29.58 -24.33
N ASP A 11 -25.86 28.86 -24.40
CA ASP A 11 -25.73 27.52 -23.81
C ASP A 11 -25.96 27.54 -22.29
N ILE A 12 -25.38 28.53 -21.60
CA ILE A 12 -25.52 28.70 -20.15
C ILE A 12 -26.98 29.02 -19.81
N THR A 13 -27.61 29.94 -20.56
CA THR A 13 -29.01 30.34 -20.33
C THR A 13 -29.96 29.16 -20.55
N ALA A 14 -29.73 28.36 -21.61
CA ALA A 14 -30.49 27.15 -21.87
C ALA A 14 -30.30 26.11 -20.76
N ALA A 15 -29.07 25.91 -20.27
CA ALA A 15 -28.78 24.98 -19.17
C ALA A 15 -29.45 25.42 -17.85
N GLN A 16 -29.43 26.72 -17.52
CA GLN A 16 -30.10 27.27 -16.34
C GLN A 16 -31.62 27.02 -16.40
N LYS A 17 -32.24 27.33 -17.54
CA LYS A 17 -33.67 27.10 -17.74
C LYS A 17 -34.02 25.61 -17.65
N ASN A 18 -33.20 24.72 -18.21
CA ASN A 18 -33.39 23.27 -18.09
C ASN A 18 -33.26 22.81 -16.64
N PHE A 19 -32.28 23.31 -15.90
CA PHE A 19 -32.08 22.98 -14.49
C PHE A 19 -33.30 23.38 -13.65
N GLU A 20 -33.79 24.60 -13.82
CA GLU A 20 -34.95 25.16 -13.08
C GLU A 20 -36.27 24.49 -13.45
N SER A 21 -36.35 23.81 -14.59
CA SER A 21 -37.57 23.14 -15.06
C SER A 21 -37.91 21.86 -14.29
N ASP A 22 -36.95 21.27 -13.56
CA ASP A 22 -37.15 20.06 -12.76
C ASP A 22 -36.95 20.34 -11.26
N ARG A 23 -37.99 20.05 -10.46
CA ARG A 23 -37.93 20.17 -9.01
C ARG A 23 -36.86 19.26 -8.40
N ALA A 24 -36.63 18.07 -8.97
CA ALA A 24 -35.62 17.13 -8.49
C ALA A 24 -34.22 17.75 -8.49
N HIS A 25 -33.86 18.51 -9.53
CA HIS A 25 -32.60 19.24 -9.59
C HIS A 25 -32.44 20.23 -8.42
N THR A 26 -33.49 21.00 -8.11
CA THR A 26 -33.47 21.96 -7.00
C THR A 26 -33.31 21.25 -5.65
N VAL A 27 -34.02 20.14 -5.43
CA VAL A 27 -33.91 19.33 -4.21
C VAL A 27 -32.51 18.73 -4.08
N ALA A 28 -31.98 18.12 -5.14
CA ALA A 28 -30.65 17.54 -5.18
C ALA A 28 -29.56 18.58 -4.90
N LYS A 29 -29.63 19.76 -5.54
CA LYS A 29 -28.72 20.88 -5.25
C LYS A 29 -28.76 21.27 -3.77
N ASN A 30 -29.95 21.49 -3.21
CA ASN A 30 -30.08 21.91 -1.81
C ASN A 30 -29.55 20.85 -0.83
N ALA A 31 -29.81 19.56 -1.10
CA ALA A 31 -29.31 18.46 -0.29
C ALA A 31 -27.78 18.33 -0.38
N ALA A 32 -27.22 18.33 -1.60
CA ALA A 32 -25.79 18.16 -1.82
C ALA A 32 -24.98 19.36 -1.30
N THR A 33 -25.47 20.60 -1.45
CA THR A 33 -24.77 21.79 -0.92
C THR A 33 -24.85 21.87 0.60
N SER A 34 -25.89 21.30 1.23
CA SER A 34 -26.04 21.28 2.68
C SER A 34 -25.26 20.13 3.35
N ALA A 35 -25.26 18.94 2.76
CA ALA A 35 -24.74 17.72 3.39
C ALA A 35 -23.53 17.09 2.69
N GLY A 36 -23.21 17.52 1.47
CA GLY A 36 -22.26 16.87 0.58
C GLY A 36 -22.87 15.72 -0.23
N VAL A 37 -22.27 15.42 -1.38
CA VAL A 37 -22.81 14.48 -2.39
C VAL A 37 -23.11 13.10 -1.80
N ARG A 38 -22.14 12.46 -1.13
CA ARG A 38 -22.32 11.08 -0.63
C ARG A 38 -23.42 10.95 0.41
N LYS A 39 -23.58 11.93 1.30
CA LYS A 39 -24.64 11.90 2.31
C LYS A 39 -26.01 12.14 1.68
N ALA A 40 -26.08 13.03 0.68
CA ALA A 40 -27.30 13.28 -0.07
C ALA A 40 -27.72 12.08 -0.94
N ALA A 41 -26.76 11.36 -1.50
CA ALA A 41 -26.95 10.19 -2.36
C ALA A 41 -27.11 8.85 -1.62
N ARG A 42 -27.12 8.85 -0.28
CA ARG A 42 -27.20 7.62 0.52
C ARG A 42 -28.57 6.95 0.34
N VAL A 43 -28.57 5.66 -0.01
CA VAL A 43 -29.78 4.85 -0.19
C VAL A 43 -30.00 3.92 1.01
N PRO A 44 -30.99 4.19 1.89
CA PRO A 44 -31.25 3.34 3.06
C PRO A 44 -31.52 1.88 2.72
N GLU A 45 -32.23 1.61 1.62
CA GLU A 45 -32.56 0.26 1.15
C GLU A 45 -31.28 -0.51 0.76
N GLY A 46 -30.33 0.15 0.09
CA GLY A 46 -29.03 -0.43 -0.22
C GLY A 46 -28.21 -0.73 1.04
N VAL A 47 -28.26 0.16 2.03
CA VAL A 47 -27.61 -0.07 3.34
C VAL A 47 -28.22 -1.29 4.05
N ALA A 48 -29.54 -1.45 4.01
CA ALA A 48 -30.22 -2.58 4.65
C ALA A 48 -29.81 -3.95 4.07
N LEU A 49 -29.26 -3.98 2.84
CA LEU A 49 -28.74 -5.20 2.20
C LEU A 49 -27.33 -5.61 2.67
N ASN A 50 -26.74 -4.90 3.63
CA ASN A 50 -25.37 -5.14 4.11
C ASN A 50 -25.35 -5.65 5.58
N PRO A 51 -25.89 -6.85 5.87
CA PRO A 51 -25.77 -7.45 7.20
C PRO A 51 -24.30 -7.80 7.49
N LEU A 52 -23.87 -7.60 8.74
CA LEU A 52 -22.48 -7.84 9.18
C LEU A 52 -22.27 -9.25 9.77
N THR A 53 -23.14 -10.20 9.43
CA THR A 53 -23.05 -11.61 9.83
C THR A 53 -22.73 -12.46 8.63
N PHE A 54 -21.75 -13.34 8.75
CA PHE A 54 -21.21 -14.14 7.64
C PHE A 54 -21.14 -15.61 8.03
N ASP A 55 -21.43 -16.51 7.09
CA ASP A 55 -21.33 -17.97 7.31
C ASP A 55 -19.88 -18.44 7.56
N VAL A 56 -18.92 -17.75 6.94
CA VAL A 56 -17.48 -18.01 7.08
C VAL A 56 -16.85 -16.76 7.71
N GLU A 57 -16.39 -16.89 8.95
CA GLU A 57 -15.82 -15.77 9.71
C GLU A 57 -14.43 -16.10 10.26
N VAL A 58 -13.43 -15.34 9.80
CA VAL A 58 -12.03 -15.46 10.25
C VAL A 58 -11.80 -14.42 11.36
N LYS A 59 -12.17 -14.77 12.60
CA LYS A 59 -12.07 -13.85 13.76
C LYS A 59 -10.62 -13.48 14.08
N GLN A 60 -10.35 -12.18 14.15
CA GLN A 60 -9.02 -11.62 14.47
C GLN A 60 -9.04 -10.88 15.82
N GLY A 61 -7.86 -10.45 16.29
CA GLY A 61 -7.71 -9.56 17.44
C GLY A 61 -8.09 -8.10 17.12
N ASP A 62 -7.62 -7.17 17.94
CA ASP A 62 -8.01 -5.76 17.87
C ASP A 62 -7.68 -5.09 16.54
N ARG A 63 -8.42 -4.03 16.20
CA ARG A 63 -8.23 -3.26 14.96
C ARG A 63 -6.90 -2.50 14.96
N THR A 64 -6.18 -2.56 13.85
CA THR A 64 -4.97 -1.77 13.61
C THR A 64 -5.29 -0.44 12.94
N ASN A 65 -4.44 0.58 13.10
CA ASN A 65 -4.65 1.91 12.48
C ASN A 65 -3.35 2.49 11.91
N GLN A 66 -3.30 2.68 10.58
CA GLN A 66 -2.15 3.25 9.85
C GLN A 66 -2.02 4.77 9.99
N LYS A 67 -3.03 5.44 10.55
CA LYS A 67 -3.12 6.89 10.69
C LYS A 67 -2.88 7.61 9.36
N ARG A 68 -2.03 8.63 9.31
CA ARG A 68 -1.79 9.50 8.14
C ARG A 68 -0.60 8.99 7.32
N SER A 69 -0.65 7.72 6.94
CA SER A 69 0.37 7.10 6.08
C SER A 69 -0.28 6.22 5.02
N GLY A 70 0.39 5.98 3.90
CA GLY A 70 -0.05 5.11 2.80
C GLY A 70 0.27 3.63 2.99
N ARG A 71 0.40 3.17 4.24
CA ARG A 71 0.91 1.82 4.59
C ARG A 71 -0.14 0.71 4.56
N CYS A 72 -1.29 0.92 3.92
CA CYS A 72 -2.41 -0.04 3.92
C CYS A 72 -1.99 -1.45 3.53
N TRP A 73 -1.13 -1.58 2.52
CA TRP A 73 -0.59 -2.86 2.06
C TRP A 73 0.23 -3.59 3.14
N MET A 74 1.07 -2.88 3.91
CA MET A 74 1.83 -3.46 5.03
C MET A 74 0.91 -3.88 6.17
N PHE A 75 -0.05 -3.02 6.53
CA PHE A 75 -1.02 -3.33 7.58
C PHE A 75 -1.86 -4.56 7.22
N ALA A 76 -2.37 -4.62 5.99
CA ALA A 76 -3.13 -5.77 5.50
C ALA A 76 -2.28 -7.05 5.51
N SER A 77 -1.02 -7.00 5.08
CA SER A 77 -0.13 -8.18 5.08
C SER A 77 0.23 -8.62 6.50
N LEU A 78 0.57 -7.70 7.40
CA LEU A 78 0.85 -8.04 8.80
C LEU A 78 -0.41 -8.53 9.53
N ASN A 79 -1.60 -8.11 9.11
CA ASN A 79 -2.86 -8.62 9.64
C ASN A 79 -3.10 -10.09 9.24
N THR A 80 -2.63 -10.55 8.08
CA THR A 80 -2.67 -11.99 7.75
C THR A 80 -1.67 -12.78 8.59
N PHE A 81 -0.51 -12.20 8.92
CA PHE A 81 0.52 -12.88 9.72
C PHE A 81 0.15 -12.95 11.20
N ARG A 82 -0.27 -11.83 11.81
CA ARG A 82 -0.65 -11.80 13.22
C ARG A 82 -1.81 -12.73 13.51
N TYR A 83 -2.69 -12.98 12.53
CA TYR A 83 -3.75 -13.98 12.66
C TYR A 83 -3.20 -15.38 12.94
N ARG A 84 -2.15 -15.79 12.23
CA ARG A 84 -1.44 -17.07 12.48
C ARG A 84 -0.85 -17.10 13.89
N ILE A 85 -0.19 -16.02 14.31
CA ILE A 85 0.39 -15.90 15.66
C ILE A 85 -0.69 -16.01 16.75
N ILE A 86 -1.78 -15.26 16.60
CA ILE A 86 -2.92 -15.27 17.54
C ILE A 86 -3.50 -16.68 17.67
N LYS A 87 -3.65 -17.42 16.57
CA LYS A 87 -4.16 -18.80 16.58
C LYS A 87 -3.14 -19.77 17.17
N LYS A 88 -1.87 -19.70 16.75
CA LYS A 88 -0.78 -20.60 17.20
C LYS A 88 -0.60 -20.54 18.72
N TYR A 89 -0.65 -19.34 19.30
CA TYR A 89 -0.37 -19.11 20.71
C TYR A 89 -1.63 -18.82 21.55
N ASN A 90 -2.84 -19.04 21.00
CA ASN A 90 -4.13 -18.75 21.65
C ASN A 90 -4.20 -17.35 22.32
N LEU A 91 -3.74 -16.32 21.61
CA LEU A 91 -3.72 -14.95 22.12
C LEU A 91 -5.09 -14.29 22.00
N SER A 92 -5.41 -13.31 22.85
CA SER A 92 -6.57 -12.44 22.65
C SER A 92 -6.34 -11.45 21.51
N THR A 93 -5.13 -10.89 21.45
CA THR A 93 -4.71 -9.89 20.47
C THR A 93 -3.19 -9.94 20.30
N PHE A 94 -2.70 -9.50 19.16
CA PHE A 94 -1.27 -9.32 18.89
C PHE A 94 -1.09 -8.34 17.73
N GLU A 95 0.02 -7.61 17.74
CA GLU A 95 0.43 -6.77 16.62
C GLU A 95 1.92 -6.92 16.33
N LEU A 96 2.23 -7.06 15.03
CA LEU A 96 3.58 -6.89 14.49
C LEU A 96 3.83 -5.41 14.25
N SER A 97 5.10 -4.99 14.32
CA SER A 97 5.48 -3.61 14.03
C SER A 97 5.24 -3.30 12.56
N GLN A 98 4.43 -2.28 12.29
CA GLN A 98 4.25 -1.73 10.95
C GLN A 98 5.31 -0.65 10.62
N ALA A 99 6.03 -0.15 11.62
CA ALA A 99 7.16 0.76 11.45
C ALA A 99 8.43 0.04 10.97
N TYR A 100 8.60 -1.23 11.35
CA TYR A 100 9.73 -2.06 10.93
C TYR A 100 9.80 -2.28 9.40
N PRO A 101 8.76 -2.81 8.72
CA PRO A 101 8.79 -2.91 7.27
C PRO A 101 8.74 -1.54 6.58
N LEU A 102 8.18 -0.50 7.20
CA LEU A 102 8.25 0.87 6.66
C LEU A 102 9.71 1.33 6.52
N PHE A 103 10.53 1.14 7.56
CA PHE A 103 11.94 1.51 7.52
C PHE A 103 12.65 0.82 6.35
N TRP A 104 12.55 -0.52 6.28
CA TRP A 104 13.25 -1.30 5.27
C TRP A 104 12.71 -1.06 3.86
N ASP A 105 11.41 -0.83 3.71
CA ASP A 105 10.82 -0.46 2.41
C ASP A 105 11.36 0.87 1.90
N LYS A 106 11.43 1.90 2.75
CA LYS A 106 11.98 3.21 2.36
C LYS A 106 13.47 3.11 2.03
N MET A 107 14.21 2.30 2.77
CA MET A 107 15.62 2.05 2.50
C MET A 107 15.79 1.37 1.12
N GLU A 108 15.06 0.29 0.89
CA GLU A 108 15.17 -0.49 -0.34
C GLU A 108 14.65 0.25 -1.56
N LYS A 109 13.51 0.94 -1.45
CA LYS A 109 13.00 1.80 -2.53
C LYS A 109 13.94 2.93 -2.89
N SER A 110 14.65 3.50 -1.92
CA SER A 110 15.67 4.52 -2.20
C SER A 110 16.80 3.94 -3.04
N ASN A 111 17.28 2.76 -2.69
CA ASN A 111 18.29 2.02 -3.48
C ASN A 111 17.76 1.64 -4.87
N TRP A 112 16.55 1.10 -4.95
CA TRP A 112 15.86 0.76 -6.20
C TRP A 112 15.73 1.97 -7.12
N PHE A 113 15.31 3.11 -6.60
CA PHE A 113 15.23 4.35 -7.35
C PHE A 113 16.59 4.75 -7.92
N LEU A 114 17.65 4.75 -7.10
CA LEU A 114 18.99 5.13 -7.57
C LEU A 114 19.54 4.14 -8.60
N GLU A 115 19.28 2.84 -8.46
CA GLU A 115 19.60 1.84 -9.50
C GLU A 115 18.85 2.12 -10.80
N ASN A 116 17.57 2.50 -10.74
CA ASN A 116 16.82 2.89 -11.95
C ASN A 116 17.39 4.16 -12.59
N ILE A 117 17.96 5.10 -11.82
CA ILE A 117 18.65 6.27 -12.37
C ILE A 117 19.94 5.86 -13.09
N LEU A 118 20.73 4.95 -12.50
CA LEU A 118 21.94 4.42 -13.13
C LEU A 118 21.63 3.62 -14.41
N ASP A 119 20.52 2.88 -14.41
CA ASP A 119 20.04 2.11 -15.57
C ASP A 119 19.42 2.98 -16.68
N THR A 120 19.21 4.28 -16.43
CA THR A 120 18.60 5.21 -17.39
C THR A 120 19.47 6.44 -17.67
N LEU A 121 20.79 6.30 -17.51
CA LEU A 121 21.74 7.40 -17.75
C LEU A 121 21.70 7.92 -19.19
N ASP A 122 21.40 7.05 -20.15
CA ASP A 122 21.26 7.35 -21.59
C ASP A 122 19.88 7.91 -21.98
N GLU A 123 18.86 7.73 -21.13
CA GLU A 123 17.53 8.30 -21.34
C GLU A 123 17.51 9.82 -21.12
N PRO A 124 16.76 10.60 -21.93
CA PRO A 124 16.66 12.04 -21.75
C PRO A 124 15.97 12.40 -20.42
N LEU A 125 16.47 13.42 -19.73
CA LEU A 125 15.93 13.87 -18.45
C LEU A 125 14.44 14.26 -18.52
N ASN A 126 14.05 14.92 -19.61
CA ASN A 126 12.66 15.30 -19.89
C ASN A 126 11.87 14.20 -20.63
N GLY A 127 12.46 13.01 -20.80
CA GLY A 127 11.78 11.84 -21.32
C GLY A 127 10.70 11.34 -20.36
N ARG A 128 9.73 10.62 -20.91
CA ARG A 128 8.60 10.07 -20.13
C ARG A 128 9.06 9.19 -18.97
N LEU A 129 10.08 8.36 -19.19
CA LEU A 129 10.56 7.40 -18.21
C LEU A 129 11.25 8.10 -17.02
N VAL A 130 12.25 8.94 -17.26
CA VAL A 130 12.96 9.65 -16.19
C VAL A 130 12.02 10.61 -15.45
N SER A 131 11.12 11.30 -16.17
CA SER A 131 10.09 12.15 -15.55
C SER A 131 9.16 11.35 -14.62
N PHE A 132 8.77 10.13 -15.02
CA PHE A 132 7.97 9.24 -14.19
C PHE A 132 8.73 8.84 -12.91
N LEU A 133 9.98 8.38 -13.02
CA LEU A 133 10.82 8.00 -11.87
C LEU A 133 10.99 9.16 -10.87
N LEU A 134 11.11 10.39 -11.36
CA LEU A 134 11.27 11.58 -10.53
C LEU A 134 9.97 12.11 -9.92
N THR A 135 8.80 11.64 -10.37
CA THR A 135 7.49 12.15 -9.91
C THR A 135 7.24 11.79 -8.44
N ASP A 136 7.41 10.52 -8.08
CA ASP A 136 7.23 10.03 -6.71
C ASP A 136 8.23 8.89 -6.40
N PRO A 137 9.50 9.22 -6.13
CA PRO A 137 10.56 8.21 -5.97
C PRO A 137 10.39 7.36 -4.70
N ILE A 138 9.58 7.80 -3.72
CA ILE A 138 9.55 7.20 -2.39
C ILE A 138 8.16 7.14 -1.75
N GLY A 139 7.11 6.92 -2.54
CA GLY A 139 5.76 6.74 -2.01
C GLY A 139 5.63 5.61 -0.98
N ASP A 140 4.68 5.72 -0.04
CA ASP A 140 4.39 4.71 0.98
C ASP A 140 3.83 3.40 0.41
N GLY A 141 3.10 3.47 -0.69
CA GLY A 141 2.34 2.36 -1.25
C GLY A 141 3.24 1.23 -1.78
N GLY A 142 2.69 0.02 -1.85
CA GLY A 142 3.42 -1.14 -2.35
C GLY A 142 2.47 -2.30 -2.65
N GLN A 143 3.07 -3.44 -3.01
CA GLN A 143 2.38 -4.61 -3.52
C GLN A 143 2.78 -5.86 -2.72
N TRP A 144 2.03 -6.95 -2.86
CA TRP A 144 2.30 -8.19 -2.12
C TRP A 144 3.74 -8.69 -2.28
N ASP A 145 4.26 -8.77 -3.51
CA ASP A 145 5.61 -9.27 -3.76
C ASP A 145 6.72 -8.39 -3.19
N MET A 146 6.47 -7.07 -3.13
CA MET A 146 7.35 -6.12 -2.46
C MET A 146 7.40 -6.40 -0.96
N PHE A 147 6.26 -6.75 -0.35
CA PHE A 147 6.16 -7.06 1.08
C PHE A 147 6.82 -8.40 1.39
N LYS A 148 6.54 -9.41 0.54
CA LYS A 148 7.21 -10.71 0.57
C LYS A 148 8.73 -10.55 0.55
N SER A 149 9.26 -9.73 -0.36
CA SER A 149 10.70 -9.50 -0.49
C SER A 149 11.30 -8.88 0.78
N LEU A 150 10.61 -7.92 1.39
CA LEU A 150 11.04 -7.33 2.68
C LEU A 150 11.07 -8.36 3.79
N VAL A 151 10.04 -9.19 3.93
CA VAL A 151 9.98 -10.19 5.00
C VAL A 151 11.00 -11.30 4.79
N LYS A 152 11.22 -11.76 3.55
CA LYS A 152 12.27 -12.74 3.25
C LYS A 152 13.67 -12.23 3.65
N LYS A 153 13.94 -10.95 3.44
CA LYS A 153 15.24 -10.34 3.75
C LYS A 153 15.40 -9.95 5.22
N TYR A 154 14.38 -9.33 5.80
CA TYR A 154 14.46 -8.63 7.09
C TYR A 154 13.58 -9.22 8.19
N GLY A 155 12.74 -10.21 7.90
CA GLY A 155 11.83 -10.82 8.88
C GLY A 155 10.74 -9.86 9.37
N VAL A 156 10.23 -10.11 10.58
CA VAL A 156 9.23 -9.26 11.26
C VAL A 156 9.53 -9.17 12.74
N VAL A 157 9.00 -8.13 13.41
CA VAL A 157 9.18 -7.93 14.85
C VAL A 157 7.85 -7.61 15.53
N PRO A 158 7.66 -7.93 16.83
CA PRO A 158 6.52 -7.45 17.60
C PRO A 158 6.45 -5.92 17.60
N LYS A 159 5.24 -5.36 17.69
CA LYS A 159 5.05 -3.91 17.76
C LYS A 159 5.77 -3.26 18.94
N SER A 160 5.95 -3.98 20.04
CA SER A 160 6.73 -3.52 21.19
C SER A 160 8.23 -3.41 20.92
N ALA A 161 8.79 -4.22 20.01
CA ALA A 161 10.22 -4.20 19.69
C ALA A 161 10.60 -3.01 18.78
N MET A 162 9.67 -2.54 17.96
CA MET A 162 9.82 -1.29 17.19
C MET A 162 8.47 -0.55 17.16
N PRO A 163 8.22 0.36 18.11
CA PRO A 163 6.96 1.09 18.19
C PRO A 163 6.82 2.12 17.06
N GLU A 164 5.61 2.64 16.90
CA GLU A 164 5.34 3.75 15.99
C GLU A 164 6.00 5.05 16.47
N THR A 165 6.48 5.86 15.53
CA THR A 165 6.98 7.23 15.76
C THR A 165 5.99 8.27 15.24
N ALA A 166 6.29 9.56 15.46
CA ALA A 166 5.52 10.64 14.84
C ALA A 166 5.50 10.51 13.30
N ASN A 167 6.65 10.17 12.69
CA ASN A 167 6.79 10.05 11.23
C ASN A 167 6.16 8.76 10.69
N SER A 168 6.19 7.64 11.43
CA SER A 168 5.45 6.46 10.97
C SER A 168 3.93 6.69 11.02
N CYS A 169 3.45 7.46 12.00
CA CYS A 169 2.05 7.86 12.13
C CYS A 169 1.61 8.93 11.10
N ASN A 170 2.56 9.69 10.54
CA ASN A 170 2.34 10.73 9.54
C ASN A 170 3.61 10.89 8.67
N THR A 171 3.66 10.20 7.54
CA THR A 171 4.87 10.05 6.71
C THR A 171 5.16 11.26 5.82
N HIS A 172 4.23 12.21 5.71
CA HIS A 172 4.28 13.30 4.74
C HIS A 172 5.59 14.09 4.72
N GLU A 173 6.08 14.53 5.89
CA GLU A 173 7.30 15.34 5.96
C GLU A 173 8.56 14.51 5.66
N MET A 174 8.68 13.32 6.27
CA MET A 174 9.77 12.39 5.99
C MET A 174 9.87 12.07 4.50
N ASP A 175 8.75 11.75 3.85
CA ASP A 175 8.69 11.42 2.42
C ASP A 175 9.05 12.63 1.55
N ALA A 176 8.63 13.83 1.93
CA ALA A 176 8.97 15.06 1.19
C ALA A 176 10.48 15.35 1.24
N TYR A 177 11.11 15.25 2.41
CA TYR A 177 12.55 15.48 2.57
C TYR A 177 13.37 14.37 1.91
N LEU A 178 12.98 13.10 2.07
CA LEU A 178 13.64 11.98 1.40
C LEU A 178 13.51 12.07 -0.12
N THR A 179 12.33 12.44 -0.65
CA THR A 179 12.14 12.71 -2.08
C THR A 179 13.06 13.81 -2.59
N ARG A 180 13.17 14.93 -1.85
CA ARG A 180 14.05 16.03 -2.22
C ARG A 180 15.51 15.58 -2.27
N TYR A 181 15.94 14.80 -1.28
CA TYR A 181 17.28 14.21 -1.24
C TYR A 181 17.53 13.30 -2.44
N LEU A 182 16.63 12.34 -2.70
CA LEU A 182 16.75 11.39 -3.81
C LEU A 182 16.80 12.08 -5.18
N ARG A 183 16.01 13.13 -5.40
CA ARG A 183 16.09 13.94 -6.63
C ARG A 183 17.43 14.64 -6.78
N SER A 184 18.01 15.13 -5.68
CA SER A 184 19.36 15.71 -5.68
C SER A 184 20.44 14.65 -5.95
N ALA A 185 20.30 13.45 -5.37
CA ALA A 185 21.17 12.31 -5.63
C ALA A 185 21.12 11.88 -7.11
N ALA A 186 19.92 11.75 -7.68
CA ALA A 186 19.72 11.45 -9.10
C ALA A 186 20.37 12.49 -10.01
N LYS A 187 20.22 13.79 -9.69
CA LYS A 187 20.89 14.87 -10.41
C LYS A 187 22.41 14.68 -10.38
N ARG A 188 22.99 14.48 -9.19
CA ARG A 188 24.44 14.28 -9.02
C ARG A 188 24.95 13.10 -9.83
N LEU A 189 24.30 11.93 -9.73
CA LEU A 189 24.69 10.73 -10.48
C LEU A 189 24.70 10.98 -12.00
N ARG A 190 23.68 11.66 -12.53
CA ARG A 190 23.59 11.96 -13.97
C ARG A 190 24.61 13.01 -14.43
N GLU A 191 24.84 14.06 -13.64
CA GLU A 191 25.87 15.06 -13.93
C GLU A 191 27.26 14.44 -13.93
N THR A 192 27.55 13.58 -12.95
CA THR A 192 28.82 12.86 -12.84
C THR A 192 29.00 11.87 -14.00
N ALA A 193 27.96 11.13 -14.39
CA ALA A 193 28.00 10.28 -15.57
C ALA A 193 28.29 11.08 -16.86
N THR A 194 27.67 12.26 -17.01
CA THR A 194 27.90 13.17 -18.14
C THR A 194 29.33 13.71 -18.18
N ALA A 195 29.97 13.85 -17.02
CA ALA A 195 31.38 14.24 -16.91
C ALA A 195 32.37 13.13 -17.32
N GLY A 196 31.89 11.92 -17.64
CA GLY A 196 32.71 10.82 -18.14
C GLY A 196 33.19 9.84 -17.05
N GLU A 197 32.67 9.94 -15.83
CA GLU A 197 32.98 8.99 -14.75
C GLU A 197 32.44 7.58 -15.03
N SER A 198 33.11 6.58 -14.45
CA SER A 198 32.73 5.18 -14.63
C SER A 198 31.48 4.80 -13.84
N LEU A 199 30.75 3.78 -14.30
CA LEU A 199 29.62 3.21 -13.56
C LEU A 199 30.03 2.69 -12.16
N GLU A 200 31.27 2.25 -12.00
CA GLU A 200 31.82 1.83 -10.71
C GLU A 200 31.93 3.01 -9.74
N SER A 201 32.49 4.14 -10.19
CA SER A 201 32.57 5.40 -9.44
C SER A 201 31.17 5.87 -9.00
N LEU A 202 30.19 5.82 -9.91
CA LEU A 202 28.80 6.16 -9.61
C LEU A 202 28.15 5.23 -8.57
N ARG A 203 28.51 3.93 -8.56
CA ARG A 203 28.02 2.97 -7.56
C ARG A 203 28.62 3.21 -6.18
N GLU A 204 29.88 3.63 -6.09
CA GLU A 204 30.47 4.04 -4.82
C GLU A 204 29.80 5.32 -4.29
N MET A 205 29.57 6.33 -5.15
CA MET A 205 28.77 7.50 -4.77
C MET A 205 27.37 7.12 -4.28
N LYS A 206 26.73 6.14 -4.93
CA LYS A 206 25.43 5.63 -4.49
C LYS A 206 25.50 5.04 -3.08
N LYS A 207 26.58 4.34 -2.70
CA LYS A 207 26.72 3.81 -1.33
C LYS A 207 26.75 4.92 -0.30
N GLU A 208 27.53 5.98 -0.53
CA GLU A 208 27.54 7.18 0.33
C GLU A 208 26.13 7.79 0.42
N MET A 209 25.43 7.89 -0.70
CA MET A 209 24.05 8.41 -0.71
C MET A 209 23.09 7.54 0.10
N MET A 210 23.30 6.22 0.13
CA MET A 210 22.49 5.31 0.93
C MET A 210 22.79 5.41 2.43
N GLU A 211 24.00 5.82 2.84
CA GLU A 211 24.32 6.12 4.24
C GLU A 211 23.53 7.35 4.75
N ASP A 212 23.41 8.38 3.92
CA ASP A 212 22.56 9.55 4.21
C ASP A 212 21.08 9.16 4.33
N VAL A 213 20.59 8.29 3.42
CA VAL A 213 19.22 7.76 3.49
C VAL A 213 19.00 7.01 4.80
N TYR A 214 19.92 6.13 5.19
CA TYR A 214 19.84 5.41 6.46
C TYR A 214 19.78 6.38 7.65
N THR A 215 20.64 7.40 7.65
CA THR A 215 20.70 8.42 8.71
C THR A 215 19.38 9.18 8.84
N LEU A 216 18.78 9.57 7.71
CA LEU A 216 17.46 10.22 7.67
C LEU A 216 16.39 9.29 8.24
N LEU A 217 16.34 8.03 7.79
CA LEU A 217 15.34 7.07 8.24
C LEU A 217 15.46 6.75 9.73
N VAL A 218 16.67 6.55 10.27
CA VAL A 218 16.87 6.34 11.71
C VAL A 218 16.42 7.55 12.51
N THR A 219 16.69 8.76 12.01
CA THR A 219 16.24 10.01 12.66
C THR A 219 14.71 10.08 12.73
N CYS A 220 14.00 9.60 11.69
CA CYS A 220 12.54 9.69 11.61
C CYS A 220 11.80 8.52 12.29
N LEU A 221 12.34 7.30 12.19
CA LEU A 221 11.64 6.05 12.50
C LEU A 221 12.31 5.24 13.64
N GLY A 222 13.48 5.67 14.10
CA GLY A 222 14.29 4.91 15.04
C GLY A 222 15.14 3.83 14.35
N GLN A 223 16.09 3.28 15.09
CA GLN A 223 16.97 2.22 14.60
C GLN A 223 16.24 0.87 14.61
N PRO A 224 16.17 0.13 13.50
CA PRO A 224 15.58 -1.20 13.48
C PRO A 224 16.34 -2.16 14.42
N PRO A 225 15.64 -2.96 15.24
CA PRO A 225 16.30 -3.90 16.14
C PRO A 225 16.93 -5.05 15.35
N VAL A 226 18.19 -5.37 15.67
CA VAL A 226 18.89 -6.57 15.15
C VAL A 226 18.54 -7.83 15.96
N SER A 227 18.19 -7.65 17.24
CA SER A 227 17.73 -8.68 18.15
C SER A 227 16.84 -8.05 19.22
N PHE A 228 15.86 -8.78 19.74
CA PHE A 228 14.96 -8.30 20.79
C PHE A 228 14.46 -9.46 21.66
N GLU A 229 14.09 -9.15 22.89
CA GLU A 229 13.37 -10.10 23.74
C GLU A 229 11.88 -10.09 23.38
N ALA A 230 11.30 -11.28 23.23
CA ALA A 230 9.87 -11.45 23.05
C ALA A 230 9.33 -12.39 24.12
N ARG A 231 8.24 -11.96 24.78
CA ARG A 231 7.52 -12.75 25.78
C ARG A 231 6.03 -12.63 25.50
N LEU A 232 5.36 -13.74 25.23
CA LEU A 232 3.92 -13.78 24.94
C LEU A 232 3.21 -14.63 25.98
N ARG A 233 2.04 -14.17 26.41
CA ARG A 233 1.12 -14.94 27.25
C ARG A 233 -0.19 -15.19 26.52
N ASP A 234 -0.73 -16.39 26.68
CA ASP A 234 -2.03 -16.75 26.13
C ASP A 234 -3.19 -16.13 26.92
N LYS A 235 -4.43 -16.44 26.54
CA LYS A 235 -5.65 -15.96 27.22
C LYS A 235 -5.78 -16.44 28.68
N ASP A 236 -5.07 -17.51 29.04
CA ASP A 236 -5.10 -18.12 30.37
C ASP A 236 -3.90 -17.65 31.22
N ASP A 237 -3.18 -16.62 30.74
CA ASP A 237 -1.99 -16.03 31.35
C ASP A 237 -0.77 -16.98 31.43
N ASN A 238 -0.73 -18.05 30.64
CA ASN A 238 0.45 -18.92 30.57
C ASN A 238 1.52 -18.30 29.65
N LEU A 239 2.79 -18.39 30.03
CA LEU A 239 3.90 -17.97 29.18
C LEU A 239 4.09 -18.97 28.03
N VAL A 240 3.73 -18.58 26.81
CA VAL A 240 3.70 -19.46 25.62
C VAL A 240 4.83 -19.19 24.62
N LEU A 241 5.52 -18.05 24.75
CA LEU A 241 6.75 -17.76 24.02
C LEU A 241 7.65 -16.92 24.93
N SER A 242 8.94 -17.24 25.00
CA SER A 242 9.93 -16.45 25.73
C SER A 242 11.32 -16.70 25.16
N GLY A 243 12.04 -15.62 24.83
CA GLY A 243 13.41 -15.73 24.34
C GLY A 243 13.91 -14.44 23.70
N THR A 244 15.15 -14.48 23.22
CA THR A 244 15.74 -13.44 22.38
C THR A 244 15.73 -13.92 20.94
N PHE A 245 15.24 -13.09 20.04
CA PHE A 245 15.08 -13.43 18.63
C PHE A 245 15.71 -12.35 17.76
N THR A 246 16.29 -12.75 16.64
CA THR A 246 16.40 -11.88 15.46
C THR A 246 15.03 -11.75 14.77
N PRO A 247 14.82 -10.71 13.94
CA PRO A 247 13.59 -10.56 13.16
C PRO A 247 13.26 -11.76 12.26
N GLN A 248 14.27 -12.42 11.67
CA GLN A 248 14.05 -13.60 10.82
C GLN A 248 13.67 -14.84 11.64
N GLU A 249 14.35 -15.07 12.77
CA GLU A 249 14.00 -16.17 13.69
C GLU A 249 12.58 -15.98 14.25
N PHE A 250 12.21 -14.76 14.60
CA PHE A 250 10.86 -14.47 15.08
C PHE A 250 9.79 -14.73 14.02
N PHE A 251 10.05 -14.40 12.74
CA PHE A 251 9.16 -14.76 11.64
C PHE A 251 8.99 -16.28 11.50
N ALA A 252 10.12 -17.01 11.47
CA ALA A 252 10.12 -18.47 11.34
C ALA A 252 9.40 -19.15 12.51
N GLU A 253 9.65 -18.69 13.73
CA GLU A 253 9.04 -19.27 14.95
C GLU A 253 7.56 -18.91 15.08
N THR A 254 7.15 -17.69 14.77
CA THR A 254 5.80 -17.23 15.14
C THR A 254 4.80 -17.26 13.99
N VAL A 255 5.22 -16.89 12.79
CA VAL A 255 4.34 -16.85 11.61
C VAL A 255 4.36 -18.17 10.87
N ASP A 256 5.54 -18.79 10.75
CA ASP A 256 5.77 -20.10 10.13
C ASP A 256 5.03 -20.25 8.79
N MET A 257 5.33 -19.34 7.88
CA MET A 257 4.66 -19.23 6.58
C MET A 257 5.69 -19.25 5.47
N ASN A 258 5.60 -20.24 4.58
CA ASN A 258 6.33 -20.23 3.33
C ASN A 258 5.72 -19.18 2.39
N LEU A 259 6.42 -18.07 2.21
CA LEU A 259 5.91 -16.94 1.42
C LEU A 259 5.85 -17.23 -0.08
N ASP A 260 6.56 -18.24 -0.57
CA ASP A 260 6.56 -18.61 -1.99
C ASP A 260 5.29 -19.38 -2.41
N ASP A 261 4.52 -19.88 -1.44
CA ASP A 261 3.22 -20.52 -1.70
C ASP A 261 2.12 -19.50 -2.04
N TYR A 262 2.42 -18.19 -1.94
CA TYR A 262 1.45 -17.11 -2.11
C TYR A 262 1.72 -16.33 -3.39
N ILE A 263 0.75 -16.37 -4.30
CA ILE A 263 0.78 -15.66 -5.57
C ILE A 263 -0.18 -14.47 -5.56
N SER A 264 0.18 -13.38 -6.24
CA SER A 264 -0.74 -12.26 -6.45
C SER A 264 -1.63 -12.54 -7.65
N ILE A 265 -2.94 -12.43 -7.45
CA ILE A 265 -3.93 -12.62 -8.50
C ILE A 265 -4.69 -11.32 -8.68
N ILE A 266 -4.85 -10.89 -9.92
CA ILE A 266 -5.57 -9.69 -10.30
C ILE A 266 -6.73 -10.04 -11.22
N SER A 267 -7.67 -9.12 -11.35
CA SER A 267 -8.66 -9.12 -12.43
C SER A 267 -8.63 -7.77 -13.11
N ALA A 268 -7.93 -7.68 -14.23
CA ALA A 268 -7.83 -6.50 -15.06
C ALA A 268 -8.42 -6.82 -16.45
N PRO A 269 -9.71 -6.56 -16.69
CA PRO A 269 -10.41 -6.89 -17.94
C PRO A 269 -10.12 -5.84 -19.04
N THR A 270 -8.85 -5.52 -19.27
CA THR A 270 -8.42 -4.59 -20.33
C THR A 270 -7.89 -5.37 -21.53
N ALA A 271 -8.09 -4.84 -22.74
CA ALA A 271 -7.77 -5.54 -23.98
C ALA A 271 -6.29 -5.97 -24.10
N ASP A 272 -5.38 -5.24 -23.47
CA ASP A 272 -3.93 -5.51 -23.43
C ASP A 272 -3.54 -6.61 -22.41
N LYS A 273 -4.47 -7.08 -21.57
CA LYS A 273 -4.21 -8.07 -20.52
C LYS A 273 -5.16 -9.27 -20.63
N PRO A 274 -5.01 -10.14 -21.65
CA PRO A 274 -5.76 -11.39 -21.69
C PRO A 274 -5.62 -12.20 -20.38
N PHE A 275 -6.70 -12.85 -19.96
CA PHE A 275 -6.70 -13.70 -18.78
C PHE A 275 -5.80 -14.94 -18.96
N ASN A 276 -5.46 -15.59 -17.84
CA ASN A 276 -4.59 -16.77 -17.76
C ASN A 276 -3.13 -16.52 -18.19
N HIS A 277 -2.68 -15.27 -18.08
CA HIS A 277 -1.30 -14.87 -18.28
C HIS A 277 -0.74 -14.18 -17.03
N THR A 278 0.59 -14.26 -16.87
CA THR A 278 1.28 -13.51 -15.82
C THR A 278 1.85 -12.21 -16.34
N TYR A 279 1.73 -11.16 -15.55
CA TYR A 279 2.19 -9.81 -15.86
C TYR A 279 3.14 -9.31 -14.78
N THR A 280 4.05 -8.42 -15.19
CA THR A 280 4.83 -7.58 -14.29
C THR A 280 4.67 -6.13 -14.71
N VAL A 281 5.09 -5.20 -13.86
CA VAL A 281 5.14 -3.77 -14.17
C VAL A 281 6.60 -3.35 -14.16
N SER A 282 7.09 -2.87 -15.30
CA SER A 282 8.48 -2.45 -15.45
C SER A 282 8.85 -1.44 -14.36
N ARG A 283 9.98 -1.68 -13.69
CA ARG A 283 10.56 -0.84 -12.62
C ARG A 283 9.68 -0.68 -11.37
N LEU A 284 8.60 -1.44 -11.21
CA LEU A 284 7.83 -1.51 -9.96
C LEU A 284 8.45 -2.55 -9.02
N GLY A 285 9.08 -2.10 -7.95
CA GLY A 285 9.72 -2.94 -6.95
C GLY A 285 10.32 -2.13 -5.79
N ASN A 286 10.98 -2.82 -4.87
CA ASN A 286 11.70 -2.22 -3.75
C ASN A 286 13.04 -2.94 -3.51
N VAL A 287 13.02 -4.24 -3.26
CA VAL A 287 14.24 -5.05 -3.04
C VAL A 287 14.79 -5.51 -4.40
N VAL A 288 16.02 -5.12 -4.73
CA VAL A 288 16.63 -5.36 -6.06
C VAL A 288 16.67 -6.85 -6.41
N GLU A 289 17.14 -7.68 -5.47
CA GLU A 289 17.19 -9.13 -5.61
C GLU A 289 15.83 -9.84 -5.50
N GLY A 290 14.76 -9.10 -5.15
CA GLY A 290 13.41 -9.63 -5.00
C GLY A 290 12.68 -9.91 -6.32
N GLY A 291 13.19 -9.42 -7.45
CA GLY A 291 12.68 -9.73 -8.79
C GLY A 291 11.41 -8.98 -9.22
N GLY A 292 10.99 -7.96 -8.46
CA GLY A 292 9.82 -7.13 -8.77
C GLY A 292 8.48 -7.81 -8.50
N VAL A 293 7.41 -7.27 -9.07
CA VAL A 293 6.04 -7.76 -8.87
C VAL A 293 5.61 -8.75 -9.95
N ARG A 294 4.77 -9.72 -9.59
CA ARG A 294 4.16 -10.66 -10.54
C ARG A 294 2.68 -10.88 -10.24
N TYR A 295 1.85 -10.73 -11.26
CA TYR A 295 0.41 -10.90 -11.17
C TYR A 295 -0.07 -12.00 -12.10
N LEU A 296 -0.92 -12.90 -11.65
CA LEU A 296 -1.72 -13.77 -12.51
C LEU A 296 -3.06 -13.08 -12.78
N ASN A 297 -3.39 -12.82 -14.05
CA ASN A 297 -4.68 -12.19 -14.40
C ASN A 297 -5.75 -13.26 -14.59
N LEU A 298 -6.81 -13.24 -13.76
CA LEU A 298 -7.95 -14.15 -13.83
C LEU A 298 -9.27 -13.39 -13.88
N GLU A 299 -10.33 -14.06 -14.29
CA GLU A 299 -11.68 -13.50 -14.24
C GLU A 299 -12.17 -13.34 -12.79
N ILE A 300 -13.02 -12.34 -12.55
CA ILE A 300 -13.61 -12.08 -11.22
C ILE A 300 -14.25 -13.31 -10.56
N PRO A 301 -15.02 -14.18 -11.27
CA PRO A 301 -15.59 -15.37 -10.64
C PRO A 301 -14.53 -16.29 -10.02
N GLU A 302 -13.39 -16.45 -10.69
CA GLU A 302 -12.29 -17.27 -10.21
C GLU A 302 -11.57 -16.62 -9.02
N LEU A 303 -11.36 -15.31 -9.09
CA LEU A 303 -10.81 -14.52 -7.97
C LEU A 303 -11.65 -14.70 -6.70
N LYS A 304 -12.98 -14.64 -6.82
CA LYS A 304 -13.93 -14.86 -5.72
C LYS A 304 -13.90 -16.30 -5.22
N ARG A 305 -13.86 -17.28 -6.13
CA ARG A 305 -13.80 -18.71 -5.77
C ARG A 305 -12.57 -19.01 -4.91
N LEU A 306 -11.40 -18.50 -5.32
CA LEU A 306 -10.14 -18.68 -4.60
C LEU A 306 -10.16 -18.00 -3.23
N ALA A 307 -10.66 -16.76 -3.14
CA ALA A 307 -10.79 -16.06 -1.87
C ALA A 307 -11.70 -16.82 -0.89
N VAL A 308 -12.85 -17.32 -1.36
CA VAL A 308 -13.78 -18.13 -0.53
C VAL A 308 -13.14 -19.44 -0.09
N ALA A 309 -12.39 -20.10 -0.97
CA ALA A 309 -11.67 -21.34 -0.61
C ALA A 309 -10.66 -21.08 0.53
N GLN A 310 -9.84 -20.03 0.41
CA GLN A 310 -8.86 -19.67 1.44
C GLN A 310 -9.53 -19.29 2.77
N LEU A 311 -10.66 -18.56 2.73
CA LEU A 311 -11.43 -18.24 3.94
C LEU A 311 -12.01 -19.49 4.62
N LYS A 312 -12.47 -20.49 3.84
CA LYS A 312 -12.97 -21.78 4.36
C LYS A 312 -11.85 -22.62 4.99
N ASP A 313 -10.62 -22.45 4.53
CA ASP A 313 -9.41 -23.00 5.17
C ASP A 313 -8.99 -22.17 6.40
N ASN A 314 -9.86 -21.25 6.85
CA ASN A 314 -9.68 -20.41 8.03
C ASN A 314 -8.45 -19.50 7.93
N LEU A 315 -8.12 -19.06 6.70
CA LEU A 315 -7.02 -18.15 6.40
C LEU A 315 -7.56 -16.81 5.86
N PRO A 316 -7.08 -15.66 6.36
CA PRO A 316 -7.49 -14.35 5.84
C PRO A 316 -6.89 -14.11 4.45
N VAL A 317 -7.57 -13.27 3.65
CA VAL A 317 -7.16 -12.92 2.28
C VAL A 317 -6.73 -11.46 2.24
N TRP A 318 -5.49 -11.20 1.80
CA TRP A 318 -5.06 -9.85 1.43
C TRP A 318 -5.69 -9.48 0.09
N PHE A 319 -6.25 -8.29 -0.04
CA PHE A 319 -6.76 -7.82 -1.33
C PHE A 319 -6.56 -6.31 -1.50
N GLY A 320 -6.35 -5.90 -2.76
CA GLY A 320 -6.35 -4.51 -3.17
C GLY A 320 -7.67 -4.13 -3.85
N CYS A 321 -8.15 -2.92 -3.62
CA CYS A 321 -9.32 -2.37 -4.29
C CYS A 321 -9.24 -0.84 -4.34
N ASP A 322 -10.05 -0.22 -5.21
CA ASP A 322 -10.34 1.21 -5.11
C ASP A 322 -11.37 1.44 -4.01
N VAL A 323 -10.88 1.59 -2.78
CA VAL A 323 -11.71 1.65 -1.56
C VAL A 323 -12.65 2.85 -1.53
N ALA A 324 -12.40 3.89 -2.34
CA ALA A 324 -13.21 5.11 -2.31
C ALA A 324 -14.50 5.01 -3.15
N GLN A 325 -14.61 4.01 -4.03
CA GLN A 325 -15.75 3.83 -4.92
C GLN A 325 -16.94 3.26 -4.17
N SER A 326 -18.11 3.90 -4.31
CA SER A 326 -19.36 3.48 -3.67
C SER A 326 -19.22 3.15 -2.18
N TYR A 327 -18.47 3.99 -1.44
CA TYR A 327 -18.12 3.75 -0.05
C TYR A 327 -18.75 4.74 0.93
N LEU A 328 -19.59 4.21 1.83
CA LEU A 328 -20.11 4.90 3.01
C LEU A 328 -19.15 4.71 4.18
N ARG A 329 -18.15 5.60 4.27
CA ARG A 329 -17.01 5.48 5.19
C ARG A 329 -17.39 5.32 6.66
N GLU A 330 -18.33 6.14 7.15
CA GLU A 330 -18.72 6.12 8.57
C GLU A 330 -19.47 4.83 8.96
N GLU A 331 -20.11 4.18 7.98
CA GLU A 331 -20.88 2.95 8.17
C GLU A 331 -20.06 1.69 7.83
N GLY A 332 -18.92 1.84 7.14
CA GLY A 332 -18.09 0.72 6.72
C GLY A 332 -18.69 -0.10 5.56
N ILE A 333 -19.54 0.51 4.72
CA ILE A 333 -20.28 -0.20 3.66
C ILE A 333 -19.72 0.16 2.27
N MET A 334 -19.26 -0.84 1.53
CA MET A 334 -18.81 -0.75 0.14
C MET A 334 -19.80 -1.46 -0.77
N ASP A 335 -20.82 -0.74 -1.27
CA ASP A 335 -21.89 -1.31 -2.08
C ASP A 335 -22.40 -0.27 -3.09
N THR A 336 -22.43 -0.65 -4.38
CA THR A 336 -22.94 0.20 -5.47
C THR A 336 -24.43 0.49 -5.36
N ARG A 337 -25.17 -0.25 -4.51
CA ARG A 337 -26.60 -0.02 -4.24
C ARG A 337 -26.84 0.91 -3.07
N ALA A 338 -25.83 1.17 -2.24
CA ALA A 338 -25.96 2.01 -1.05
C ALA A 338 -25.76 3.51 -1.35
N LEU A 339 -25.36 3.84 -2.58
CA LEU A 339 -25.14 5.21 -3.06
C LEU A 339 -25.73 5.35 -4.47
N ASP A 340 -26.60 6.34 -4.66
CA ASP A 340 -27.20 6.72 -5.93
C ASP A 340 -26.69 8.12 -6.31
N VAL A 341 -25.51 8.16 -6.94
CA VAL A 341 -24.75 9.38 -7.26
C VAL A 341 -24.90 9.73 -8.74
#